data_AF-A0A1Q9PUD9-F1
#
_entry.id   AF-A0A1Q9PUD9-F1
#
_cell.length_a   1.000
_cell.length_b   1.000
_cell.length_c   1.000
_cell.angle_alpha   90.00
_cell.angle_beta   90.00
_cell.angle_gamma   90.00
#
_symmetry.space_group_name_H-M   'P 1'
#
loop_
_entity.id
_entity.type
_entity.pdbx_description
1 polymer ?
#
loop_
_entity_poly.entity_id
_entity_poly.type
_entity_poly.pdbx_seq_one_letter_code
_entity_poly.pdbx_strand_id
1 'polypeptide(L)'
;MIDHLTEPITKRLLFALLVVTVGVEILLYLSRFSYLASSLYDAIMVASFFIGIKLHRRLNKGNQRSKRQIWLQFTGAFLIFIVGSSVVHVFSANVFEEYSNDYEQYVQEYTDLPVIDEGSIEPAWTILDEVDTVGYDIFSDILAGLEEVWRLGYIILLLLIFKKTFPKRWEKGSRDSFLMIALFATSILFGIDHTLGAEASWNYQIGTIVTLANMGLLFGLILLWTRNLWVTVAIHSLYDITVTISWYYYEFAVEIFAVIVLFVHLFLLYYEKKKKVNTMPESAEVAH
;
A
#
# COMPACT_ATOMS: atom_id res chain seq x y z
N MET A 1 -2.92 -17.18 -12.66
CA MET A 1 -2.13 -16.09 -12.04
C MET A 1 -0.88 -16.64 -11.36
N ILE A 2 -1.03 -17.57 -10.41
CA ILE A 2 0.08 -18.16 -9.66
C ILE A 2 1.14 -18.81 -10.56
N ASP A 3 0.72 -19.43 -11.66
CA ASP A 3 1.64 -19.95 -12.67
C ASP A 3 2.56 -18.87 -13.24
N HIS A 4 2.04 -17.68 -13.53
CA HIS A 4 2.83 -16.57 -14.07
C HIS A 4 3.78 -15.97 -13.02
N LEU A 5 3.34 -15.90 -11.75
CA LEU A 5 4.17 -15.43 -10.64
C LEU A 5 5.33 -16.39 -10.35
N THR A 6 5.14 -17.69 -10.59
CA THR A 6 6.17 -18.72 -10.36
C THR A 6 6.87 -19.21 -11.63
N GLU A 7 6.79 -18.44 -12.72
CA GLU A 7 7.62 -18.63 -13.91
C GLU A 7 9.11 -18.48 -13.54
N PRO A 8 10.03 -19.20 -14.21
CA PRO A 8 11.46 -19.11 -13.93
C PRO A 8 11.94 -17.66 -13.84
N ILE A 9 12.70 -17.35 -12.79
CA ILE A 9 13.32 -16.05 -12.58
C ILE A 9 14.81 -16.13 -12.89
N THR A 10 15.36 -15.10 -13.52
CA THR A 10 16.80 -15.02 -13.75
C THR A 10 17.53 -14.78 -12.43
N LYS A 11 18.80 -15.18 -12.33
CA LYS A 11 19.63 -14.91 -11.14
C LYS A 11 19.66 -13.41 -10.79
N ARG A 12 19.69 -12.55 -11.81
CA ARG A 12 19.62 -11.08 -11.64
C ARG A 12 18.31 -10.63 -11.00
N LEU A 13 17.17 -11.18 -11.44
CA LEU A 13 15.87 -10.85 -10.86
C LEU A 13 15.74 -11.41 -9.44
N LEU A 14 16.21 -12.63 -9.18
CA LEU A 14 16.24 -13.21 -7.83
C LEU A 14 17.07 -12.33 -6.87
N PHE A 15 18.27 -11.91 -7.28
CA PHE A 15 19.09 -11.00 -6.48
C PHE A 15 18.37 -9.68 -6.23
N ALA A 16 17.77 -9.09 -7.26
CA ALA A 16 17.02 -7.84 -7.12
C ALA A 16 15.83 -7.99 -6.16
N LEU A 17 15.11 -9.12 -6.21
CA LEU A 17 14.03 -9.44 -5.26
C LEU A 17 14.54 -9.52 -3.83
N LEU A 18 15.67 -10.19 -3.59
CA LEU A 18 16.27 -10.28 -2.26
C LEU A 18 16.71 -8.91 -1.73
N VAL A 19 17.26 -8.06 -2.60
CA VAL A 19 17.67 -6.69 -2.24
C VAL A 19 16.45 -5.84 -1.85
N VAL A 20 15.38 -5.84 -2.65
CA VAL A 20 14.19 -5.01 -2.32
C VAL A 20 13.33 -5.57 -1.21
N THR A 21 13.55 -6.81 -0.78
CA THR A 21 12.81 -7.42 0.34
C THR A 21 13.68 -7.38 1.59
N VAL A 22 14.45 -8.44 1.82
CA VAL A 22 15.32 -8.58 3.00
C VAL A 22 16.34 -7.43 3.11
N GLY A 23 16.88 -6.97 1.98
CA GLY A 23 17.85 -5.86 2.00
C GLY A 23 17.25 -4.54 2.47
N VAL A 24 15.99 -4.26 2.10
CA VAL A 24 15.25 -3.06 2.51
C VAL A 24 14.93 -3.11 4.00
N GLU A 25 14.47 -4.25 4.53
CA GLU A 25 14.21 -4.41 5.97
C GLU A 25 15.47 -4.21 6.82
N ILE A 26 16.62 -4.74 6.36
CA ILE A 26 17.91 -4.55 7.04
C ILE A 26 18.27 -3.06 7.06
N LEU A 27 18.11 -2.35 5.94
CA LEU A 27 18.41 -0.92 5.88
C LEU A 27 17.44 -0.09 6.72
N LEU A 28 16.16 -0.47 6.75
CA LEU A 28 15.14 0.17 7.56
C LEU A 28 15.43 0.00 9.05
N TYR A 29 15.84 -1.19 9.50
CA TYR A 29 16.30 -1.39 10.87
C TYR A 29 17.56 -0.56 11.19
N LEU A 30 18.50 -0.49 10.25
CA LEU A 30 19.75 0.26 10.42
C LEU A 30 19.56 1.78 10.35
N SER A 31 18.45 2.29 9.80
CA SER A 31 18.18 3.73 9.70
C SER A 31 18.10 4.38 11.09
N ARG A 32 17.66 3.62 12.11
CA ARG A 32 17.72 3.99 13.53
C ARG A 32 19.11 4.46 13.99
N PHE A 33 20.15 3.92 13.39
CA PHE A 33 21.54 4.13 13.80
C PHE A 33 22.36 4.89 12.75
N SER A 34 21.82 5.11 11.54
CA SER A 34 22.61 5.63 10.43
C SER A 34 21.79 6.36 9.37
N TYR A 35 22.09 7.64 9.17
CA TYR A 35 21.58 8.43 8.04
C TYR A 35 21.95 7.81 6.68
N LEU A 36 23.14 7.20 6.56
CA LEU A 36 23.51 6.51 5.33
C LEU A 36 22.57 5.32 5.05
N ALA A 37 22.15 4.59 6.08
CA ALA A 37 21.19 3.50 5.91
C ALA A 37 19.82 4.02 5.46
N SER A 38 19.36 5.15 6.01
CA SER A 38 18.16 5.84 5.55
C SER A 38 18.25 6.25 4.07
N SER A 39 19.34 6.92 3.66
CA SER A 39 19.51 7.33 2.27
C SER A 39 19.61 6.14 1.30
N LEU A 40 20.22 5.03 1.74
CA LEU A 40 20.27 3.80 0.95
C LEU A 40 18.90 3.12 0.86
N TYR A 41 18.10 3.15 1.92
CA TYR A 41 16.72 2.69 1.92
C TYR A 41 15.91 3.44 0.85
N ASP A 42 15.93 4.77 0.87
CA ASP A 42 15.21 5.60 -0.11
C ASP A 42 15.67 5.32 -1.54
N ALA A 43 16.99 5.19 -1.74
CA ALA A 43 17.55 4.87 -3.05
C ALA A 43 17.08 3.50 -3.58
N ILE A 44 16.98 2.49 -2.70
CA ILE A 44 16.44 1.18 -3.07
C ILE A 44 14.93 1.26 -3.33
N MET A 45 14.18 2.04 -2.55
CA MET A 45 12.75 2.26 -2.77
C MET A 45 12.50 2.88 -4.14
N VAL A 46 13.23 3.93 -4.52
CA VAL A 46 13.17 4.50 -5.87
C VAL A 46 13.57 3.47 -6.94
N ALA A 47 14.66 2.73 -6.73
CA ALA A 47 15.12 1.71 -7.67
C ALA A 47 14.13 0.52 -7.81
N SER A 48 13.33 0.25 -6.79
CA SER A 48 12.33 -0.81 -6.77
C SER A 48 11.30 -0.65 -7.90
N PHE A 49 11.04 0.59 -8.34
CA PHE A 49 10.17 0.88 -9.49
C PHE A 49 10.51 0.03 -10.73
N PHE A 50 11.80 -0.12 -11.05
CA PHE A 50 12.24 -0.91 -12.20
C PHE A 50 11.99 -2.42 -12.04
N ILE A 51 12.03 -2.91 -10.80
CA ILE A 51 11.65 -4.28 -10.46
C ILE A 51 10.13 -4.42 -10.56
N GLY A 52 9.38 -3.45 -10.04
CA GLY A 52 7.93 -3.33 -10.14
C GLY A 52 7.42 -3.47 -11.59
N ILE A 53 8.09 -2.84 -12.57
CA ILE A 53 7.75 -3.01 -13.99
C ILE A 53 7.78 -4.49 -14.42
N LYS A 54 8.81 -5.24 -14.00
CA LYS A 54 8.96 -6.65 -14.35
C LYS A 54 7.94 -7.52 -13.63
N LEU A 55 7.67 -7.25 -12.35
CA LEU A 55 6.69 -7.99 -11.56
C LEU A 55 5.26 -7.73 -12.03
N HIS A 56 4.93 -6.48 -12.34
CA HIS A 56 3.64 -6.10 -12.91
C HIS A 56 3.33 -6.87 -14.21
N ARG A 57 4.31 -6.98 -15.12
CA ARG A 57 4.13 -7.76 -16.37
C ARG A 57 3.80 -9.23 -16.10
N ARG A 58 4.39 -9.84 -15.06
CA ARG A 58 4.09 -11.22 -14.66
C ARG A 58 2.69 -11.34 -14.07
N LEU A 59 2.33 -10.43 -13.16
CA LEU A 59 1.02 -10.40 -12.51
C LEU A 59 -0.13 -10.20 -13.53
N ASN A 60 0.07 -9.26 -14.46
CA ASN A 60 -0.94 -8.83 -15.42
C ASN A 60 -0.94 -9.66 -16.73
N LYS A 61 -0.10 -10.70 -16.85
CA LYS A 61 -0.05 -11.55 -18.03
C LYS A 61 -1.43 -12.19 -18.31
N GLY A 62 -1.93 -11.96 -19.52
CA GLY A 62 -3.24 -12.42 -19.98
C GLY A 62 -4.44 -11.56 -19.54
N ASN A 63 -4.21 -10.41 -18.91
CA ASN A 63 -5.27 -9.50 -18.47
C ASN A 63 -5.15 -8.16 -19.19
N GLN A 64 -5.90 -8.01 -20.28
CA GLN A 64 -5.99 -6.74 -21.01
C GLN A 64 -7.24 -6.01 -20.57
N ARG A 65 -7.04 -4.90 -19.85
CA ARG A 65 -8.13 -4.02 -19.41
C ARG A 65 -8.03 -2.70 -20.13
N SER A 66 -9.17 -2.16 -20.54
CA SER A 66 -9.24 -0.81 -21.08
C SER A 66 -8.88 0.21 -20.00
N LYS A 67 -8.42 1.41 -20.41
CA LYS A 67 -8.12 2.52 -19.47
C LYS A 67 -9.29 2.79 -18.52
N ARG A 68 -10.53 2.73 -19.03
CA ARG A 68 -11.75 2.93 -18.22
C ARG A 68 -11.93 1.85 -17.15
N GLN A 69 -11.67 0.58 -17.49
CA GLN A 69 -11.74 -0.52 -16.51
C GLN A 69 -10.65 -0.41 -15.45
N ILE A 70 -9.47 0.10 -15.80
CA ILE A 70 -8.40 0.39 -14.84
C ILE A 70 -8.84 1.49 -13.87
N TRP A 71 -9.44 2.58 -14.37
CA TRP A 71 -9.99 3.64 -13.51
C TRP A 71 -11.14 3.17 -12.62
N LEU A 72 -12.02 2.31 -13.12
CA LEU A 72 -13.07 1.68 -12.32
C LEU A 72 -12.50 0.80 -11.21
N GLN A 73 -11.42 0.09 -11.49
CA GLN A 73 -10.73 -0.72 -10.49
C GLN A 73 -10.01 0.12 -9.46
N PHE A 74 -9.31 1.16 -9.90
CA PHE A 74 -8.66 2.09 -9.01
C PHE A 74 -9.68 2.71 -8.04
N THR A 75 -10.74 3.34 -8.56
CA THR A 75 -11.76 3.98 -7.73
C THR A 75 -12.49 2.98 -6.82
N GLY A 76 -12.86 1.81 -7.32
CA GLY A 76 -13.52 0.79 -6.51
C GLY A 76 -12.61 0.20 -5.43
N ALA A 77 -11.34 -0.07 -5.75
CA ALA A 77 -10.36 -0.57 -4.80
C ALA A 77 -9.98 0.47 -3.76
N PHE A 78 -9.87 1.74 -4.14
CA PHE A 78 -9.64 2.84 -3.20
C PHE A 78 -10.78 2.93 -2.18
N LEU A 79 -12.04 2.88 -2.62
CA LEU A 79 -13.19 2.92 -1.70
C LEU A 79 -13.24 1.70 -0.78
N ILE A 80 -12.95 0.50 -1.30
CA ILE A 80 -12.85 -0.72 -0.48
C ILE A 80 -11.73 -0.57 0.56
N PHE A 81 -10.59 -0.01 0.15
CA PHE A 81 -9.48 0.23 1.06
C PHE A 81 -9.86 1.19 2.18
N ILE A 82 -10.43 2.36 1.85
CA ILE A 82 -10.87 3.35 2.86
C ILE A 82 -11.86 2.73 3.85
N VAL A 83 -12.90 2.06 3.37
CA VAL A 83 -13.88 1.44 4.27
C VAL A 83 -13.22 0.36 5.14
N GLY A 84 -12.37 -0.46 4.54
CA GLY A 84 -11.63 -1.51 5.26
C GLY A 84 -10.68 -0.92 6.31
N SER A 85 -9.91 0.11 5.96
CA SER A 85 -8.95 0.76 6.86
C SER A 85 -9.67 1.48 7.99
N SER A 86 -10.81 2.13 7.75
CA SER A 86 -11.65 2.69 8.82
C SER A 86 -12.12 1.62 9.81
N VAL A 87 -12.54 0.44 9.35
CA VAL A 87 -12.94 -0.66 10.23
C VAL A 87 -11.74 -1.14 11.07
N VAL A 88 -10.56 -1.27 10.46
CA VAL A 88 -9.32 -1.64 11.16
C VAL A 88 -8.95 -0.60 12.21
N HIS A 89 -9.01 0.69 11.86
CA HIS A 89 -8.73 1.80 12.77
C HIS A 89 -9.67 1.81 13.97
N VAL A 90 -10.98 1.69 13.74
CA VAL A 90 -11.98 1.61 14.82
C VAL A 90 -11.72 0.40 15.71
N PHE A 91 -11.41 -0.76 15.13
CA PHE A 91 -11.07 -1.95 15.92
C PHE A 91 -9.81 -1.71 16.77
N SER A 92 -8.74 -1.20 16.17
CA SER A 92 -7.48 -0.97 16.87
C SER A 92 -7.61 0.08 17.98
N ALA A 93 -8.35 1.17 17.75
CA ALA A 93 -8.61 2.19 18.76
C ALA A 93 -9.35 1.63 19.98
N ASN A 94 -10.24 0.64 19.79
CA ASN A 94 -10.98 0.01 20.88
C ASN A 94 -10.19 -1.09 21.61
N VAL A 95 -9.25 -1.76 20.94
CA VAL A 95 -8.51 -2.91 21.50
C VAL A 95 -7.16 -2.50 22.07
N PHE A 96 -6.51 -1.49 21.49
CA PHE A 96 -5.19 -1.01 21.88
C PHE A 96 -5.28 0.44 22.34
N GLU A 97 -5.81 0.64 23.54
CA GLU A 97 -6.06 1.97 24.13
C GLU A 97 -4.80 2.83 24.18
N GLU A 98 -3.63 2.27 24.54
CA GLU A 98 -2.35 2.99 24.53
C GLU A 98 -1.91 3.40 23.11
N TYR A 99 -2.15 2.56 22.09
CA TYR A 99 -1.92 2.95 20.70
C TYR A 99 -2.88 4.05 20.27
N SER A 100 -4.15 4.01 20.71
CA SER A 100 -5.14 5.05 20.39
C SER A 100 -4.78 6.40 21.03
N ASN A 101 -4.41 6.38 22.31
CA ASN A 101 -4.07 7.57 23.09
C ASN A 101 -2.73 8.16 22.62
N ASP A 102 -1.73 7.32 22.35
CA ASP A 102 -0.43 7.78 21.81
C ASP A 102 -0.53 8.14 20.33
N TYR A 103 -1.47 7.60 19.54
CA TYR A 103 -1.70 8.05 18.17
C TYR A 103 -2.36 9.43 18.17
N GLU A 104 -3.34 9.67 19.05
CA GLU A 104 -3.95 10.98 19.25
C GLU A 104 -2.95 11.99 19.82
N GLN A 105 -2.05 11.55 20.73
CA GLN A 105 -0.96 12.37 21.27
C GLN A 105 0.19 12.56 20.28
N TYR A 106 0.54 11.58 19.44
CA TYR A 106 1.52 11.73 18.35
C TYR A 106 0.99 12.68 17.28
N VAL A 107 -0.30 12.57 16.95
CA VAL A 107 -1.01 13.52 16.10
C VAL A 107 -1.01 14.91 16.74
N GLN A 108 -1.35 15.02 18.03
CA GLN A 108 -1.34 16.28 18.77
C GLN A 108 0.06 16.87 18.94
N GLU A 109 1.11 16.11 19.20
CA GLU A 109 2.48 16.59 19.43
C GLU A 109 3.19 16.97 18.12
N TYR A 110 2.73 16.46 16.97
CA TYR A 110 3.11 16.95 15.64
C TYR A 110 2.28 18.18 15.19
N THR A 111 1.00 18.29 15.59
CA THR A 111 0.14 19.44 15.26
C THR A 111 0.29 20.61 16.22
N ASP A 112 0.57 20.33 17.50
CA ASP A 112 0.95 21.29 18.53
C ASP A 112 2.43 21.57 18.33
N LEU A 113 2.68 22.44 17.35
CA LEU A 113 3.95 23.15 17.23
C LEU A 113 4.35 23.66 18.62
N PRO A 114 5.65 23.67 18.96
CA PRO A 114 6.11 24.28 20.20
C PRO A 114 5.51 25.68 20.28
N VAL A 115 4.61 25.89 21.24
CA VAL A 115 4.14 27.22 21.62
C VAL A 115 5.39 27.92 22.13
N ILE A 116 6.05 28.66 21.23
CA ILE A 116 7.17 29.49 21.61
C ILE A 116 6.57 30.57 22.49
N ASP A 117 7.02 30.54 23.75
CA ASP A 117 6.76 31.47 24.83
C ASP A 117 6.43 32.89 24.31
N GLU A 118 5.34 33.48 24.83
CA GLU A 118 4.79 34.79 24.45
C GLU A 118 5.87 35.89 24.53
N GLY A 119 6.65 36.06 23.47
CA GLY A 119 7.77 37.01 23.47
C GLY A 119 8.70 36.99 22.27
N SER A 120 8.70 35.97 21.41
CA SER A 120 9.52 35.95 20.21
C SER A 120 8.70 36.10 18.95
N ILE A 121 9.16 37.01 18.08
CA ILE A 121 8.72 37.24 16.70
C ILE A 121 8.30 35.91 16.06
N GLU A 122 7.02 35.80 15.66
CA GLU A 122 6.52 34.68 14.87
C GLU A 122 7.49 34.40 13.73
N PRO A 123 8.07 33.19 13.61
CA PRO A 123 8.73 32.84 12.38
C PRO A 123 7.63 32.81 11.32
N ALA A 124 7.60 33.83 10.47
CA ALA A 124 6.87 33.76 9.24
C ALA A 124 7.43 32.55 8.48
N TRP A 125 6.73 31.42 8.54
CA TRP A 125 7.06 30.24 7.76
C TRP A 125 7.29 30.71 6.33
N THR A 126 8.52 30.53 5.85
CA THR A 126 8.74 30.85 4.45
C THR A 126 8.04 29.77 3.64
N ILE A 127 7.48 30.14 2.48
CA ILE A 127 6.92 29.18 1.52
C ILE A 127 7.92 28.04 1.24
N LEU A 128 9.22 28.30 1.38
CA LEU A 128 10.28 27.30 1.21
C LEU A 128 10.30 26.26 2.34
N ASP A 129 10.08 26.65 3.60
CA ASP A 129 10.08 25.71 4.74
C ASP A 129 8.86 24.79 4.72
N GLU A 130 7.70 25.33 4.32
CA GLU A 130 6.46 24.56 4.11
C GLU A 130 6.61 23.59 2.94
N VAL A 131 7.20 24.04 1.82
CA VAL A 131 7.49 23.18 0.67
C VAL A 131 8.50 22.09 1.03
N ASP A 132 9.52 22.38 1.85
CA ASP A 132 10.51 21.38 2.25
C ASP A 132 9.89 20.33 3.17
N THR A 133 9.14 20.76 4.18
CA THR A 133 8.53 19.85 5.16
C THR A 133 7.40 19.02 4.54
N VAL A 134 6.36 19.67 4.02
CA VAL A 134 5.20 18.97 3.45
C VAL A 134 5.58 18.27 2.15
N GLY A 135 6.47 18.87 1.35
CA GLY A 135 6.93 18.26 0.11
C GLY A 135 7.75 16.99 0.36
N TYR A 136 8.55 16.94 1.42
CA TYR A 136 9.26 15.73 1.83
C TYR A 136 8.28 14.63 2.26
N ASP A 137 7.28 14.94 3.07
CA ASP A 137 6.29 13.95 3.51
C ASP A 137 5.48 13.38 2.33
N ILE A 138 5.02 14.24 1.42
CA ILE A 138 4.36 13.80 0.17
C ILE A 138 5.30 12.92 -0.66
N PHE A 139 6.58 13.25 -0.74
CA PHE A 139 7.55 12.42 -1.44
C PHE A 139 7.72 11.05 -0.76
N SER A 140 7.80 11.04 0.57
CA SER A 140 7.86 9.83 1.38
C SER A 140 6.61 8.95 1.16
N ASP A 141 5.41 9.52 1.14
CA ASP A 141 4.15 8.81 0.87
C ASP A 141 4.12 8.18 -0.53
N ILE A 142 4.72 8.85 -1.52
CA ILE A 142 4.88 8.27 -2.87
C ILE A 142 5.82 7.06 -2.82
N LEU A 143 6.92 7.15 -2.05
CA LEU A 143 7.84 6.03 -1.87
C LEU A 143 7.23 4.88 -1.05
N ALA A 144 6.43 5.17 -0.03
CA ALA A 144 5.67 4.20 0.75
C ALA A 144 4.75 3.38 -0.16
N GLY A 145 4.13 3.99 -1.17
CA GLY A 145 3.38 3.23 -2.17
C GLY A 145 4.20 2.19 -2.94
N LEU A 146 5.51 2.41 -3.14
CA LEU A 146 6.40 1.42 -3.76
C LEU A 146 6.67 0.22 -2.87
N GLU A 147 6.25 0.24 -1.60
CA GLU A 147 6.33 -0.91 -0.71
C GLU A 147 5.56 -2.13 -1.24
N GLU A 148 4.54 -1.85 -2.04
CA GLU A 148 3.77 -2.84 -2.78
C GLU A 148 4.63 -3.69 -3.73
N VAL A 149 5.75 -3.13 -4.23
CA VAL A 149 6.70 -3.86 -5.06
C VAL A 149 7.45 -4.90 -4.25
N TRP A 150 7.96 -4.56 -3.06
CA TRP A 150 8.68 -5.52 -2.23
C TRP A 150 7.72 -6.56 -1.66
N ARG A 151 6.49 -6.17 -1.29
CA ARG A 151 5.48 -7.14 -0.82
C ARG A 151 5.13 -8.17 -1.88
N LEU A 152 4.91 -7.76 -3.14
CA LEU A 152 4.77 -8.69 -4.25
C LEU A 152 6.03 -9.55 -4.45
N GLY A 153 7.21 -8.95 -4.24
CA GLY A 153 8.49 -9.66 -4.22
C GLY A 153 8.51 -10.80 -3.20
N TYR A 154 8.12 -10.56 -1.95
CA TYR A 154 8.02 -11.60 -0.93
C TYR A 154 7.00 -12.67 -1.28
N ILE A 155 5.82 -12.29 -1.77
CA ILE A 155 4.81 -13.28 -2.21
C ILE A 155 5.44 -14.22 -3.24
N ILE A 156 6.18 -13.70 -4.22
CA ILE A 156 6.87 -14.52 -5.22
C ILE A 156 7.93 -15.41 -4.58
N LEU A 157 8.79 -14.86 -3.69
CA LEU A 157 9.84 -15.64 -3.02
C LEU A 157 9.25 -16.79 -2.19
N LEU A 158 8.21 -16.52 -1.39
CA LEU A 158 7.50 -17.52 -0.59
C LEU A 158 6.86 -18.58 -1.47
N LEU A 159 6.20 -18.20 -2.57
CA LEU A 159 5.62 -19.15 -3.52
C LEU A 159 6.69 -20.04 -4.16
N LEU A 160 7.87 -19.50 -4.49
CA LEU A 160 8.99 -20.29 -5.01
C LEU A 160 9.54 -21.27 -3.97
N ILE A 161 9.60 -20.85 -2.69
CA ILE A 161 9.95 -21.74 -1.57
C ILE A 161 8.90 -22.85 -1.44
N PHE A 162 7.60 -22.54 -1.42
CA PHE A 162 6.53 -23.54 -1.32
C PHE A 162 6.53 -24.52 -2.50
N LYS A 163 6.72 -24.02 -3.73
CA LYS A 163 6.85 -24.85 -4.93
C LYS A 163 8.02 -25.83 -4.84
N LYS A 164 9.16 -25.38 -4.29
CA LYS A 164 10.37 -26.20 -4.12
C LYS A 164 10.24 -27.21 -2.97
N THR A 165 9.68 -26.80 -1.84
CA THR A 165 9.60 -27.61 -0.61
C THR A 165 8.43 -28.60 -0.65
N PHE A 166 7.31 -28.24 -1.30
CA PHE A 166 6.08 -29.04 -1.35
C PHE A 166 5.61 -29.34 -2.78
N PRO A 167 6.46 -29.90 -3.68
CA PRO A 167 6.13 -30.07 -5.10
C PRO A 167 4.88 -30.94 -5.33
N LYS A 168 4.72 -32.02 -4.55
CA LYS A 168 3.55 -32.91 -4.65
C LYS A 168 2.23 -32.20 -4.32
N ARG A 169 2.22 -31.29 -3.33
CA ARG A 169 1.02 -30.50 -2.99
C ARG A 169 0.79 -29.38 -4.01
N TRP A 170 1.87 -28.79 -4.51
CA TRP A 170 1.83 -27.78 -5.57
C TRP A 170 1.19 -28.30 -6.87
N GLU A 171 1.53 -29.52 -7.27
CA GLU A 171 0.99 -30.18 -8.48
C GLU A 171 -0.45 -30.65 -8.29
N LYS A 172 -0.83 -31.03 -7.06
CA LYS A 172 -2.21 -31.41 -6.70
C LYS A 172 -3.20 -30.25 -6.62
N GLY A 173 -2.78 -29.02 -6.91
CA GLY A 173 -3.67 -27.85 -6.98
C GLY A 173 -3.77 -27.02 -5.71
N SER A 174 -2.97 -27.27 -4.66
CA SER A 174 -2.97 -26.46 -3.41
C SER A 174 -2.34 -25.06 -3.55
N ARG A 175 -2.26 -24.53 -4.78
CA ARG A 175 -1.55 -23.30 -5.11
C ARG A 175 -2.22 -22.09 -4.47
N ASP A 176 -3.55 -22.05 -4.47
CA ASP A 176 -4.31 -20.94 -3.88
C ASP A 176 -4.11 -20.88 -2.36
N SER A 177 -4.04 -22.02 -1.68
CA SER A 177 -3.70 -22.06 -0.25
C SER A 177 -2.30 -21.51 0.01
N PHE A 178 -1.31 -21.86 -0.81
CA PHE A 178 0.04 -21.29 -0.68
C PHE A 178 0.08 -19.78 -0.96
N LEU A 179 -0.73 -19.29 -1.90
CA LEU A 179 -0.89 -17.86 -2.14
C LEU A 179 -1.49 -17.16 -0.93
N MET A 180 -2.55 -17.71 -0.33
CA MET A 180 -3.17 -17.13 0.86
C MET A 180 -2.23 -17.12 2.07
N ILE A 181 -1.43 -18.19 2.25
CA ILE A 181 -0.41 -18.23 3.30
C ILE A 181 0.70 -17.19 3.03
N ALA A 182 1.17 -17.09 1.79
CA ALA A 182 2.19 -16.10 1.43
C ALA A 182 1.69 -14.67 1.68
N LEU A 183 0.46 -14.38 1.23
CA LEU A 183 -0.18 -13.09 1.44
C LEU A 183 -0.32 -12.77 2.93
N PHE A 184 -0.84 -13.71 3.73
CA PHE A 184 -0.97 -13.53 5.18
C PHE A 184 0.39 -13.30 5.87
N ALA A 185 1.41 -14.08 5.52
CA ALA A 185 2.75 -13.92 6.07
C ALA A 185 3.34 -12.55 5.72
N THR A 186 3.18 -12.10 4.48
CA THR A 186 3.66 -10.77 4.06
C THR A 186 2.90 -9.62 4.70
N SER A 187 1.63 -9.81 5.04
CA SER A 187 0.87 -8.82 5.81
C SER A 187 1.42 -8.65 7.21
N ILE A 188 1.79 -9.73 7.89
CA ILE A 188 2.45 -9.65 9.20
C ILE A 188 3.81 -8.94 9.09
N LEU A 189 4.62 -9.29 8.09
CA LEU A 189 5.91 -8.62 7.84
C LEU A 189 5.72 -7.11 7.61
N PHE A 190 4.73 -6.73 6.80
CA PHE A 190 4.40 -5.33 6.56
C PHE A 190 4.14 -4.56 7.86
N GLY A 191 3.39 -5.14 8.81
CA GLY A 191 3.18 -4.51 10.12
C GLY A 191 4.45 -4.44 10.98
N ILE A 192 5.29 -5.47 10.95
CA ILE A 192 6.57 -5.48 11.68
C ILE A 192 7.52 -4.41 11.14
N ASP A 193 7.62 -4.27 9.83
CA ASP A 193 8.58 -3.36 9.18
C ASP A 193 8.35 -1.89 9.59
N HIS A 194 7.09 -1.50 9.77
CA HIS A 194 6.72 -0.17 10.24
C HIS A 194 7.05 0.09 11.72
N THR A 195 7.45 -0.94 12.46
CA THR A 195 8.04 -0.77 13.79
C THR A 195 9.56 -0.82 13.77
N LEU A 196 10.20 -1.24 12.67
CA LEU A 196 11.65 -1.36 12.57
C LEU A 196 12.37 -0.01 12.45
N GLY A 197 11.68 1.07 12.07
CA GLY A 197 12.28 2.40 11.90
C GLY A 197 12.40 3.23 13.18
N ALA A 198 11.64 2.91 14.23
CA ALA A 198 11.57 3.70 15.46
C ALA A 198 11.52 2.84 16.72
N GLU A 199 12.00 3.37 17.84
CA GLU A 199 11.83 2.76 19.16
C GLU A 199 10.53 3.26 19.80
N ALA A 200 9.68 2.34 20.24
CA ALA A 200 8.41 2.65 20.91
C ALA A 200 8.08 1.61 21.99
N SER A 201 7.10 1.90 22.85
CA SER A 201 6.63 0.96 23.87
C SER A 201 6.09 -0.34 23.22
N TRP A 202 6.12 -1.45 23.94
CA TRP A 202 5.64 -2.73 23.41
C TRP A 202 4.16 -2.69 23.03
N ASN A 203 3.34 -1.98 23.80
CA ASN A 203 1.92 -1.85 23.55
C ASN A 203 1.65 -1.03 22.29
N TYR A 204 2.37 0.08 22.09
CA TYR A 204 2.32 0.86 20.85
C TYR A 204 2.80 0.03 19.65
N GLN A 205 3.89 -0.72 19.79
CA GLN A 205 4.41 -1.59 18.74
C GLN A 205 3.40 -2.66 18.32
N ILE A 206 2.78 -3.37 19.28
CA ILE A 206 1.76 -4.39 18.94
C ILE A 206 0.58 -3.74 18.22
N GLY A 207 0.07 -2.61 18.74
CA GLY A 207 -1.05 -1.89 18.10
C GLY A 207 -0.72 -1.51 16.66
N THR A 208 0.49 -0.98 16.44
CA THR A 208 1.02 -0.64 15.11
C THR A 208 1.11 -1.86 14.20
N ILE A 209 1.71 -2.96 14.67
CA ILE A 209 1.84 -4.22 13.91
C ILE A 209 0.47 -4.74 13.51
N VAL A 210 -0.50 -4.78 14.43
CA VAL A 210 -1.84 -5.32 14.15
C VAL A 210 -2.59 -4.42 13.16
N THR A 211 -2.58 -3.10 13.36
CA THR A 211 -3.22 -2.14 12.44
C THR A 211 -2.63 -2.26 11.04
N LEU A 212 -1.31 -2.14 10.92
CA LEU A 212 -0.64 -2.11 9.63
C LEU A 212 -0.61 -3.48 8.96
N ALA A 213 -0.56 -4.59 9.70
CA ALA A 213 -0.71 -5.90 9.12
C ALA A 213 -2.10 -6.08 8.48
N ASN A 214 -3.17 -5.57 9.11
CA ASN A 214 -4.49 -5.60 8.51
C ASN A 214 -4.60 -4.68 7.28
N MET A 215 -3.95 -3.51 7.27
CA MET A 215 -3.87 -2.67 6.07
C MET A 215 -3.09 -3.36 4.94
N GLY A 216 -1.94 -3.96 5.26
CA GLY A 216 -1.15 -4.75 4.33
C GLY A 216 -1.93 -5.95 3.78
N LEU A 217 -2.81 -6.55 4.58
CA LEU A 217 -3.76 -7.58 4.14
C LEU A 217 -4.79 -7.03 3.14
N LEU A 218 -5.39 -5.86 3.42
CA LEU A 218 -6.33 -5.21 2.50
C LEU A 218 -5.67 -4.88 1.16
N PHE A 219 -4.49 -4.25 1.17
CA PHE A 219 -3.74 -4.00 -0.05
C PHE A 219 -3.37 -5.31 -0.77
N GLY A 220 -3.01 -6.37 -0.03
CA GLY A 220 -2.69 -7.67 -0.61
C GLY A 220 -3.89 -8.27 -1.34
N LEU A 221 -5.08 -8.22 -0.74
CA LEU A 221 -6.32 -8.66 -1.35
C LEU A 221 -6.69 -7.80 -2.58
N ILE A 222 -6.51 -6.48 -2.50
CA ILE A 222 -6.67 -5.56 -3.62
C ILE A 222 -5.71 -5.90 -4.76
N LEU A 223 -4.45 -6.22 -4.47
CA LEU A 223 -3.46 -6.63 -5.46
C LEU A 223 -3.90 -7.91 -6.18
N LEU A 224 -4.40 -8.91 -5.45
CA LEU A 224 -4.90 -10.16 -6.04
C LEU A 224 -6.17 -9.94 -6.87
N TRP A 225 -7.10 -9.12 -6.38
CA TRP A 225 -8.35 -8.81 -7.07
C TRP A 225 -8.10 -8.00 -8.36
N THR A 226 -7.33 -6.92 -8.24
CA THR A 226 -7.02 -6.04 -9.36
C THR A 226 -5.97 -6.67 -10.28
N ARG A 227 -5.14 -7.61 -9.82
CA ARG A 227 -3.97 -8.11 -10.57
C ARG A 227 -3.13 -6.95 -11.13
N ASN A 228 -3.15 -5.86 -10.35
CA ASN A 228 -2.90 -4.45 -10.65
C ASN A 228 -1.80 -3.85 -9.78
N LEU A 229 -0.51 -4.19 -9.95
CA LEU A 229 0.54 -3.67 -9.04
C LEU A 229 0.48 -2.13 -8.91
N TRP A 230 0.42 -1.42 -10.05
CA TRP A 230 0.42 0.04 -10.05
C TRP A 230 -0.88 0.65 -9.53
N VAL A 231 -2.00 -0.06 -9.64
CA VAL A 231 -3.25 0.35 -8.97
C VAL A 231 -3.08 0.27 -7.46
N THR A 232 -2.41 -0.77 -6.95
CA THR A 232 -2.20 -0.94 -5.51
C THR A 232 -1.21 0.11 -4.97
N VAL A 233 -0.09 0.32 -5.68
CA VAL A 233 0.87 1.41 -5.42
C VAL A 233 0.16 2.76 -5.35
N ALA A 234 -0.67 3.08 -6.35
CA ALA A 234 -1.36 4.36 -6.41
C ALA A 234 -2.38 4.54 -5.27
N ILE A 235 -3.08 3.48 -4.85
CA ILE A 235 -4.03 3.55 -3.72
C ILE A 235 -3.26 3.79 -2.43
N HIS A 236 -2.16 3.08 -2.22
CA HIS A 236 -1.31 3.24 -1.04
C HIS A 236 -0.79 4.67 -0.94
N SER A 237 -0.08 5.16 -1.96
CA SER A 237 0.44 6.54 -1.97
C SER A 237 -0.66 7.59 -1.81
N LEU A 238 -1.81 7.44 -2.48
CA LEU A 238 -2.86 8.45 -2.38
C LEU A 238 -3.56 8.45 -1.03
N TYR A 239 -3.67 7.28 -0.38
CA TYR A 239 -4.17 7.23 0.98
C TYR A 239 -3.23 7.98 1.92
N ASP A 240 -1.94 7.67 1.88
CA ASP A 240 -0.94 8.29 2.76
C ASP A 240 -0.88 9.80 2.51
N ILE A 241 -0.82 10.25 1.25
CA ILE A 241 -0.90 11.68 0.90
C ILE A 241 -2.16 12.33 1.48
N THR A 242 -3.32 11.67 1.41
CA THR A 242 -4.55 12.25 1.98
C THR A 242 -4.52 12.31 3.49
N VAL A 243 -3.85 11.36 4.16
CA VAL A 243 -3.61 11.40 5.60
C VAL A 243 -2.66 12.55 5.94
N THR A 244 -1.57 12.72 5.19
CA THR A 244 -0.63 13.84 5.32
C THR A 244 -1.32 15.20 5.13
N ILE A 245 -2.16 15.34 4.10
CA ILE A 245 -2.98 16.56 3.91
C ILE A 245 -3.95 16.76 5.09
N SER A 246 -4.49 15.67 5.62
CA SER A 246 -5.37 15.69 6.80
C SER A 246 -4.66 16.28 8.00
N TRP A 247 -3.39 15.92 8.19
CA TRP A 247 -2.54 16.40 9.27
C TRP A 247 -2.15 17.86 9.12
N TYR A 248 -1.73 18.28 7.93
CA TYR A 248 -1.20 19.64 7.74
C TYR A 248 -2.26 20.71 7.49
N TYR A 249 -3.38 20.39 6.83
CA TYR A 249 -4.26 21.41 6.27
C TYR A 249 -5.72 21.27 6.65
N TYR A 250 -6.27 20.06 6.69
CA TYR A 250 -7.71 19.89 6.84
C TYR A 250 -8.10 18.50 7.35
N GLU A 251 -8.54 18.42 8.60
CA GLU A 251 -8.79 17.16 9.34
C GLU A 251 -9.74 16.15 8.65
N PHE A 252 -10.62 16.61 7.75
CA PHE A 252 -11.54 15.74 6.99
C PHE A 252 -11.08 15.47 5.55
N ALA A 253 -9.78 15.64 5.25
CA ALA A 253 -9.25 15.50 3.89
C ALA A 253 -9.48 14.09 3.33
N VAL A 254 -9.30 13.06 4.15
CA VAL A 254 -9.50 11.65 3.78
C VAL A 254 -10.96 11.39 3.41
N GLU A 255 -11.91 11.86 4.22
CA GLU A 255 -13.35 11.68 4.02
C GLU A 255 -13.84 12.43 2.77
N ILE A 256 -13.42 13.69 2.60
CA ILE A 256 -13.77 14.47 1.41
C ILE A 256 -13.22 13.80 0.16
N PHE A 257 -11.96 13.35 0.18
CA PHE A 257 -11.37 12.67 -0.95
C PHE A 257 -12.13 11.36 -1.27
N ALA A 258 -12.50 10.58 -0.26
CA ALA A 258 -13.30 9.38 -0.44
C ALA A 258 -14.68 9.67 -1.08
N VAL A 259 -15.35 10.74 -0.67
CA VAL A 259 -16.63 11.19 -1.27
C VAL A 259 -16.44 11.59 -2.73
N ILE A 260 -15.37 12.33 -3.05
CA ILE A 260 -15.03 12.70 -4.44
C ILE A 260 -14.81 11.44 -5.28
N VAL A 261 -14.01 10.49 -4.79
CA VAL A 261 -13.75 9.21 -5.47
C VAL A 261 -15.04 8.41 -5.66
N LEU A 262 -15.95 8.42 -4.69
CA LEU A 262 -17.26 7.79 -4.80
C LEU A 262 -18.09 8.37 -5.95
N PHE A 263 -18.20 9.69 -6.05
CA PHE A 263 -18.91 10.33 -7.17
C PHE A 263 -18.29 9.98 -8.52
N VAL A 264 -16.95 10.00 -8.61
CA VAL A 264 -16.23 9.58 -9.82
C VAL A 264 -16.51 8.11 -10.15
N HIS A 265 -16.50 7.23 -9.15
CA HIS A 265 -16.79 5.81 -9.31
C HIS A 265 -18.20 5.57 -9.87
N LEU A 266 -19.21 6.23 -9.28
CA LEU A 266 -20.60 6.13 -9.71
C LEU A 266 -20.78 6.64 -11.15
N PHE A 267 -20.13 7.75 -11.50
CA PHE A 267 -20.14 8.28 -12.86
C PHE A 267 -19.52 7.31 -13.86
N LEU A 268 -18.34 6.74 -13.55
CA LEU A 268 -17.68 5.75 -14.40
C LEU A 268 -18.52 4.48 -14.56
N LEU A 269 -19.17 4.01 -13.49
CA LEU A 269 -20.06 2.84 -13.53
C LEU A 269 -21.28 3.08 -14.41
N TYR A 270 -21.91 4.24 -14.29
CA TYR A 270 -23.02 4.64 -15.14
C TYR A 270 -22.63 4.63 -16.62
N TYR A 271 -21.48 5.22 -16.95
CA TYR A 271 -20.98 5.28 -18.33
C TYR A 271 -20.57 3.89 -18.87
N GLU A 272 -20.02 3.02 -18.02
CA GLU A 272 -19.71 1.61 -18.37
C GLU A 272 -20.97 0.83 -18.71
N LYS A 273 -22.03 0.96 -17.90
CA LYS A 273 -23.32 0.30 -18.13
C LYS A 273 -23.96 0.76 -19.44
N LYS A 274 -24.04 2.08 -19.68
CA LYS A 274 -24.65 2.64 -20.89
C LYS A 274 -23.96 2.17 -22.17
N LYS A 275 -22.62 2.10 -22.18
CA LYS A 275 -21.87 1.61 -23.34
C LYS A 275 -22.18 0.14 -23.65
N LYS A 276 -22.29 -0.72 -22.62
CA LYS A 276 -22.61 -2.13 -22.82
C LYS A 276 -23.98 -2.33 -23.46
N VAL A 277 -24.99 -1.58 -22.99
CA VAL A 277 -26.35 -1.58 -23.56
C VAL A 277 -26.33 -1.19 -25.03
N ASN A 278 -25.61 -0.12 -25.40
CA ASN A 278 -25.53 0.34 -26.78
C ASN A 278 -24.71 -0.57 -27.73
N THR A 279 -24.00 -1.56 -27.20
CA THR A 279 -23.19 -2.52 -28.00
C THR A 279 -23.81 -3.91 -28.07
N MET A 280 -24.95 -4.15 -27.41
CA MET A 280 -25.69 -5.40 -27.57
C MET A 280 -26.50 -5.34 -28.86
N PRO A 281 -26.32 -6.30 -29.81
CA PRO A 281 -27.14 -6.34 -31.01
C PRO A 281 -28.60 -6.65 -30.65
N GLU A 282 -29.51 -5.93 -31.30
CA GLU A 282 -30.99 -6.00 -31.20
C GLU A 282 -31.57 -7.41 -31.46
N SER A 283 -30.75 -8.36 -31.93
CA SER A 283 -31.16 -9.74 -32.22
C SER A 283 -31.20 -10.69 -31.02
N ALA A 284 -30.90 -10.22 -29.81
CA ALA A 284 -31.02 -11.03 -28.58
C ALA A 284 -32.42 -10.96 -27.91
N GLU A 285 -33.32 -10.11 -28.41
CA GLU A 285 -34.65 -9.89 -27.81
C GLU A 285 -35.78 -10.72 -28.43
N VAL A 286 -35.49 -11.55 -29.44
CA VAL A 286 -36.49 -12.44 -30.08
C VAL A 286 -36.08 -13.91 -29.91
N ALA A 287 -36.05 -14.37 -28.67
CA ALA A 287 -36.02 -15.80 -28.36
C ALA A 287 -36.71 -16.05 -27.00
N HIS A 288 -38.00 -15.72 -26.94
CA HIS A 288 -38.93 -16.23 -25.92
C HIS A 288 -40.24 -16.63 -26.60
#